data_AF-X1BY73-F1
#
_entry.id   AF-X1BY73-F1
#
_cell.length_a   1.000
_cell.length_b   1.000
_cell.length_c   1.000
_cell.angle_alpha   90.00
_cell.angle_beta   90.00
_cell.angle_gamma   90.00
#
_symmetry.space_group_name_H-M   'P 1'
#
loop_
_entity.id
_entity.type
_entity.pdbx_description
1 polymer ?
#
loop_
_entity_poly.entity_id
_entity_poly.type
_entity_poly.pdbx_seq_one_letter_code
_entity_poly.pdbx_strand_id
1 'polypeptide(L)' 'MDEEQKKIANRLVENLKQKGYDVRTEIKSAGKVWSAENYHQDYYEKNGKKPYCHFYKKIF' A
#
# COMPACT_ATOMS: atom_id res chain seq x y z
N MET A 1 2.15 2.40 15.44
CA MET A 1 1.01 2.70 14.55
C MET A 1 0.11 3.62 15.31
N ASP A 2 -0.27 4.74 14.70
CA ASP A 2 -1.20 5.67 15.30
C ASP A 2 -2.63 5.09 15.29
N GLU A 3 -3.45 5.44 16.29
CA GLU A 3 -4.82 4.90 16.41
C GLU A 3 -5.73 5.35 15.26
N GLU A 4 -5.52 6.56 14.72
CA GLU A 4 -6.26 7.03 13.55
C GLU A 4 -5.92 6.19 12.31
N GLN A 5 -4.63 5.91 12.10
CA GLN A 5 -4.18 5.04 11.01
C GLN A 5 -4.80 3.64 11.11
N LYS A 6 -4.81 3.06 12.32
CA LYS A 6 -5.42 1.75 12.59
C LYS A 6 -6.91 1.77 12.28
N LYS A 7 -7.64 2.79 12.74
CA LYS A 7 -9.08 2.93 12.50
C LYS A 7 -9.40 3.07 11.02
N ILE A 8 -8.65 3.88 10.30
CA ILE A 8 -8.83 4.09 8.85
C ILE A 8 -8.54 2.80 8.09
N ALA A 9 -7.42 2.14 8.37
CA ALA A 9 -7.03 0.90 7.69
C ALA A 9 -8.09 -0.19 7.86
N ASN A 10 -8.57 -0.42 9.09
CA ASN A 10 -9.62 -1.40 9.36
C ASN A 10 -10.94 -1.05 8.64
N ARG A 11 -11.35 0.23 8.66
CA ARG A 11 -12.56 0.66 7.93
C ARG A 11 -12.46 0.37 6.43
N LEU A 12 -11.30 0.61 5.82
CA LEU A 12 -11.09 0.34 4.39
C LEU A 12 -11.10 -1.16 4.08
N VAL A 13 -10.49 -1.98 4.94
CA VAL A 13 -10.54 -3.45 4.80
C VAL A 13 -11.98 -3.95 4.84
N GLU A 14 -12.79 -3.47 5.79
CA GLU A 14 -14.19 -3.88 5.89
C GLU A 14 -15.01 -3.42 4.67
N ASN A 15 -14.80 -2.19 4.18
CA ASN A 15 -15.45 -1.72 2.96
C ASN A 15 -15.11 -2.60 1.73
N LEU A 16 -13.88 -3.08 1.63
CA LEU A 16 -13.45 -3.97 0.55
C LEU A 16 -14.05 -5.37 0.70
N LYS A 17 -14.08 -5.94 1.90
CA LYS A 17 -14.73 -7.24 2.16
C LYS A 17 -16.23 -7.20 1.84
N GLN A 18 -16.93 -6.13 2.23
CA GLN A 18 -18.35 -5.92 1.90
C GLN A 18 -18.61 -5.86 0.40
N LYS A 19 -17.61 -5.45 -0.40
CA LYS A 19 -17.67 -5.45 -1.87
C LYS A 19 -17.28 -6.80 -2.49
N GLY A 20 -17.03 -7.84 -1.69
CA GLY A 20 -16.70 -9.19 -2.16
C GLY A 20 -15.21 -9.43 -2.44
N TYR A 21 -14.32 -8.54 -2.03
CA TYR A 21 -12.87 -8.76 -2.20
C TYR A 21 -12.31 -9.66 -1.09
N ASP A 22 -11.46 -10.62 -1.47
CA ASP A 22 -10.65 -11.42 -0.54
C ASP A 22 -9.39 -10.65 -0.13
N VAL A 23 -9.52 -9.77 0.86
CA VAL A 23 -8.43 -8.89 1.32
C VAL A 23 -7.44 -9.66 2.18
N ARG A 24 -6.18 -9.78 1.70
CA ARG A 24 -5.08 -10.48 2.40
C ARG A 24 -4.08 -9.56 3.11
N THR A 25 -4.34 -8.25 3.11
CA THR A 25 -3.44 -7.25 3.70
C THR A 25 -3.32 -7.42 5.21
N GLU A 26 -2.10 -7.51 5.73
CA GLU A 26 -1.80 -7.54 7.16
C GLU A 26 -1.75 -6.11 7.74
N ILE A 27 -2.50 -5.85 8.82
CA ILE A 27 -2.43 -4.59 9.58
C ILE A 27 -1.63 -4.82 10.86
N LYS A 28 -0.45 -4.22 10.94
CA LYS A 28 0.43 -4.29 12.12
C LYS A 28 1.09 -2.96 12.42
N SER A 29 1.60 -2.84 13.64
CA SER A 29 2.42 -1.69 14.02
C SER A 29 3.67 -1.58 13.16
N ALA A 30 4.00 -0.36 12.74
CA ALA A 30 5.28 -0.08 12.07
C ALA A 30 6.45 -0.53 12.96
N GLY A 31 7.30 -1.40 12.40
CA GLY A 31 8.54 -1.83 13.01
C GLY A 31 9.73 -0.99 12.55
N LYS A 32 10.93 -1.54 12.68
CA LYS A 32 12.14 -0.93 12.13
C LYS A 32 12.06 -0.90 10.60
N VAL A 33 12.32 0.27 10.02
CA VAL A 33 12.40 0.47 8.57
C VAL A 33 13.88 0.56 8.19
N TRP A 34 14.28 -0.23 7.19
CA TRP A 34 15.63 -0.22 6.64
C TRP A 34 15.55 0.38 5.24
N SER A 35 16.22 1.52 5.03
CA SER A 35 16.22 2.17 3.73
C SER A 35 16.90 1.29 2.69
N ALA A 36 16.23 1.06 1.56
CA ALA A 36 16.84 0.45 0.40
C ALA A 36 17.89 1.38 -0.23
N GLU A 37 18.82 0.80 -0.98
CA GLU A 37 19.91 1.51 -1.65
C GLU A 37 19.41 2.64 -2.57
N ASN A 38 20.25 3.66 -2.79
CA ASN A 38 19.87 4.88 -3.52
C ASN A 38 19.38 4.65 -4.96
N TYR A 39 19.79 3.54 -5.60
CA TYR A 39 19.34 3.19 -6.95
C TYR A 39 17.92 2.62 -6.98
N HIS A 40 17.38 2.15 -5.84
CA HIS A 40 15.99 1.74 -5.72
C HIS A 40 15.03 2.93 -5.56
N GLN A 41 15.49 4.02 -4.95
CA GLN A 41 14.70 5.22 -4.74
C GLN A 41 14.41 5.91 -6.08
N ASP A 42 13.16 6.33 -6.31
CA ASP A 42 12.71 7.05 -7.52
C ASP A 42 13.07 6.34 -8.83
N TYR A 43 13.10 5.00 -8.82
CA TYR A 43 13.60 4.18 -9.93
C TYR A 43 12.92 4.52 -11.27
N TYR A 44 11.59 4.65 -11.28
CA TYR A 44 10.84 4.94 -12.51
C TYR A 44 11.17 6.32 -13.08
N GLU A 45 11.31 7.33 -12.21
CA GLU A 45 11.67 8.70 -12.61
C GLU A 45 13.10 8.76 -13.16
N LYS A 46 14.05 8.15 -12.46
CA LYS A 46 15.47 8.11 -12.87
C LYS A 46 15.72 7.34 -14.17
N ASN A 47 14.89 6.35 -14.49
CA ASN A 47 15.09 5.46 -15.64
C ASN A 47 14.09 5.70 -16.79
N GLY A 48 13.16 6.65 -16.67
CA GLY A 48 12.12 6.91 -17.68
C GLY A 48 11.20 5.70 -17.93
N LYS A 49 11.07 4.81 -16.95
CA LYS A 49 10.27 3.57 -17.04
C LYS A 49 8.87 3.78 -16.45
N LYS A 50 7.94 2.88 -16.78
CA LYS A 50 6.59 2.84 -16.20
C LYS A 50 6.32 1.47 -15.58
N PRO A 51 5.57 1.39 -14.47
CA PRO A 51 5.13 0.11 -13.92
C PRO A 51 4.18 -0.59 -14.91
N TYR A 52 4.34 -1.90 -15.08
CA TYR A 52 3.46 -2.70 -15.94
C TYR A 52 2.36 -3.44 -15.14
N CYS A 53 2.62 -3.76 -13.87
CA CYS A 53 1.65 -4.42 -12.98
C CYS A 53 0.90 -3.47 -12.03
N HIS A 54 1.38 -2.23 -11.85
CA HIS A 54 0.78 -1.29 -10.91
C HIS A 54 0.14 -0.13 -11.67
N PHE A 55 -1.19 -0.12 -11.68
CA PHE A 55 -1.98 0.94 -12.31
C PHE A 55 -3.20 1.24 -11.44
N TYR A 56 -3.72 2.47 -11.55
CA TYR A 56 -4.91 2.87 -10.81
C TYR A 56 -6.13 2.07 -11.25
N LYS A 57 -6.87 1.54 -10.28
CA LYS A 57 -8.18 0.92 -10.48
C LYS A 57 -9.17 1.59 -9.54
N LYS A 58 -10.25 2.14 -10.09
CA LYS A 58 -11.33 2.70 -9.29
C LYS A 58 -12.13 1.56 -8.65
N ILE A 59 -12.14 1.52 -7.31
CA ILE A 59 -12.85 0.47 -6.52
C ILE A 59 -14.05 1.06 -5.75
N PHE A 60 -13.93 2.31 -5.30
CA PHE A 60 -14.97 3.15 -4.74
C PHE A 60 -14.60 4.62 -4.92
#